data_AF-A0A0K8Q620-F1
#
_entry.id   AF-A0A0K8Q620-F1
#
_cell.length_a   1.000
_cell.length_b   1.000
_cell.length_c   1.000
_cell.angle_alpha   90.00
_cell.angle_beta   90.00
_cell.angle_gamma   90.00
#
_symmetry.space_group_name_H-M   'P 1'
#
loop_
_entity.id
_entity.type
_entity.pdbx_description
1 polymer ?
#
loop_
_entity_poly.entity_id
_entity_poly.type
_entity_poly.pdbx_seq_one_letter_code
_entity_poly.pdbx_strand_id
1 'polypeptide(L)'
;MSNKLWKYSTGDLKERAFWTDYMDAYQKAFEKTSTEIAPWYVVPANKKWYARIAVQQLLLETLEGLKLQWPVPDLDVDMERD
;
A
#
# COMPACT_ATOMS: atom_id res chain seq x y z
N MET A 1 -26.32 2.17 17.46
CA MET A 1 -25.41 0.99 17.49
C MET A 1 -24.59 0.97 16.20
N SER A 2 -23.33 0.56 16.25
CA SER A 2 -22.46 0.46 15.06
C SER A 2 -22.92 -0.70 14.16
N ASN A 3 -23.22 -0.45 12.88
CA ASN A 3 -23.60 -1.48 11.88
C ASN A 3 -22.45 -2.43 11.47
N LYS A 4 -21.45 -2.65 12.34
CA LYS A 4 -20.21 -3.39 12.04
C LYS A 4 -19.98 -4.60 12.93
N LEU A 5 -20.96 -5.02 13.73
CA LEU A 5 -20.84 -6.16 14.64
C LEU A 5 -20.49 -7.47 13.91
N TRP A 6 -20.92 -7.64 12.67
CA TRP A 6 -20.57 -8.81 11.86
C TRP A 6 -19.06 -8.94 11.57
N LYS A 7 -18.29 -7.85 11.68
CA LYS A 7 -16.82 -7.85 11.51
C LYS A 7 -16.06 -8.09 12.81
N TYR A 8 -16.76 -8.07 13.95
CA TYR A 8 -16.11 -8.23 15.24
C TYR A 8 -15.71 -9.69 15.46
N SER A 9 -14.46 -9.91 15.86
CA SER A 9 -13.95 -11.21 16.26
C SER A 9 -13.39 -11.15 17.67
N THR A 10 -13.73 -12.13 18.50
CA THR A 10 -13.09 -12.29 19.82
C THR A 10 -11.63 -12.72 19.69
N GLY A 11 -11.22 -13.24 18.53
CA GLY A 11 -9.83 -13.55 18.22
C GLY A 11 -8.94 -12.31 18.28
N ASP A 12 -9.39 -11.17 17.73
CA ASP A 12 -8.62 -9.91 17.72
C ASP A 12 -8.25 -9.44 19.13
N LEU A 13 -9.08 -9.76 20.13
CA LEU A 13 -8.79 -9.44 21.53
C LEU A 13 -7.71 -10.36 22.12
N LYS A 14 -7.69 -11.64 21.74
CA LYS A 14 -6.64 -12.57 22.16
C LYS A 14 -5.31 -12.18 21.56
N GLU A 15 -5.29 -11.85 20.27
CA GLU A 15 -4.07 -11.41 19.57
C GLU A 15 -3.50 -10.11 20.13
N ARG A 16 -4.35 -9.23 20.67
CA ARG A 16 -3.90 -7.99 21.33
C ARG A 16 -2.96 -8.25 22.51
N ALA A 17 -3.07 -9.39 23.19
CA ALA A 17 -2.16 -9.75 24.28
C ALA A 17 -0.71 -9.97 23.80
N PHE A 18 -0.53 -10.33 22.53
CA PHE A 18 0.77 -10.58 21.90
C PHE A 18 1.32 -9.34 21.18
N TRP A 19 0.84 -8.14 21.51
CA TRP A 19 1.24 -6.89 20.85
C TRP A 19 2.76 -6.72 20.75
N THR A 20 3.47 -6.96 21.85
CA THR A 20 4.94 -6.84 21.90
C THR A 20 5.61 -7.85 20.97
N ASP A 21 5.13 -9.09 20.93
CA ASP A 21 5.67 -10.14 20.06
C ASP A 21 5.45 -9.80 18.58
N TYR A 22 4.29 -9.25 18.23
CA TYR A 22 4.03 -8.76 16.88
C TYR A 22 4.98 -7.61 16.50
N MET A 23 5.22 -6.65 17.39
CA MET A 23 6.13 -5.54 17.10
C MET A 23 7.57 -6.02 16.87
N ASP A 24 8.05 -6.96 17.69
CA ASP A 24 9.36 -7.61 17.52
C ASP A 24 9.44 -8.38 16.19
N ALA A 25 8.39 -9.14 15.85
CA ALA A 25 8.32 -9.86 14.59
C ALA A 25 8.35 -8.92 13.37
N TYR A 26 7.60 -7.80 13.39
CA TYR A 26 7.63 -6.79 12.34
C TYR A 26 9.01 -6.14 12.22
N GLN A 27 9.63 -5.76 13.34
CA GLN A 27 10.98 -5.19 13.32
C GLN A 27 11.98 -6.13 12.66
N LYS A 28 11.99 -7.41 13.06
CA LYS A 28 12.86 -8.44 12.45
C LYS A 28 12.58 -8.63 10.97
N ALA A 29 11.31 -8.57 10.54
CA ALA A 29 10.96 -8.65 9.13
C ALA A 29 11.57 -7.48 8.34
N PHE A 30 11.44 -6.24 8.84
CA PHE A 30 12.01 -5.07 8.17
C PHE A 30 13.53 -5.11 8.12
N GLU A 31 14.20 -5.43 9.23
CA GLU A 31 15.66 -5.54 9.32
C GLU A 31 16.23 -6.57 8.32
N LYS A 32 15.49 -7.65 8.07
CA LYS A 32 15.95 -8.75 7.20
C LYS A 32 15.53 -8.64 5.74
N THR A 33 14.47 -7.90 5.44
CA THR A 33 13.83 -7.97 4.11
C THR A 33 13.61 -6.63 3.43
N SER A 34 13.84 -5.51 4.12
CA SER A 34 13.85 -4.19 3.46
C SER A 34 15.16 -4.02 2.70
N THR A 35 15.08 -4.02 1.38
CA THR A 35 16.27 -3.91 0.49
C THR A 35 16.17 -2.68 -0.39
N GLU A 36 17.27 -2.30 -1.04
CA GLU A 36 17.31 -1.13 -1.94
C GLU A 36 16.31 -1.27 -3.11
N ILE A 37 16.19 -2.46 -3.70
CA ILE A 37 15.31 -2.72 -4.84
C ILE A 37 13.85 -3.04 -4.43
N ALA A 38 13.62 -3.38 -3.16
CA ALA A 38 12.31 -3.70 -2.60
C ALA A 38 12.23 -3.21 -1.15
N PRO A 39 12.09 -1.89 -0.93
CA PRO A 39 12.06 -1.31 0.40
C PRO A 39 10.70 -1.49 1.08
N TRP A 40 10.72 -1.69 2.40
CA TRP A 40 9.54 -1.53 3.25
C TRP A 40 9.37 -0.08 3.70
N TYR A 41 8.13 0.40 3.75
CA TYR A 41 7.77 1.72 4.28
C TYR A 41 6.83 1.57 5.48
N VAL A 42 7.18 2.17 6.62
CA VAL A 42 6.32 2.20 7.81
C VAL A 42 5.46 3.46 7.77
N VAL A 43 4.14 3.30 7.58
CA VAL A 43 3.20 4.42 7.44
C VAL A 43 2.39 4.63 8.74
N PRO A 44 2.48 5.80 9.40
CA PRO A 44 1.65 6.11 10.57
C PRO A 44 0.14 6.03 10.26
N ALA A 45 -0.57 5.08 10.87
CA ALA A 45 -1.94 4.73 10.47
C ALA A 45 -3.06 5.20 11.41
N ASN A 46 -2.76 5.85 12.53
CA ASN A 46 -3.78 6.31 13.48
C ASN A 46 -4.77 7.30 12.84
N LYS A 47 -4.30 8.15 11.92
CA LYS A 47 -5.14 9.04 11.11
C LYS A 47 -5.37 8.42 9.73
N LYS A 48 -6.58 7.89 9.50
CA LYS A 48 -6.93 7.19 8.25
C LYS A 48 -6.69 8.01 6.98
N TRP A 49 -7.01 9.31 7.00
CA TRP A 49 -6.82 10.17 5.84
C TRP A 49 -5.33 10.32 5.49
N TYR A 50 -4.47 10.43 6.50
CA TYR A 50 -3.03 10.58 6.29
C TYR A 50 -2.44 9.31 5.70
N ALA A 51 -2.76 8.14 6.27
CA ALA A 51 -2.27 6.87 5.74
C ALA A 51 -2.67 6.64 4.27
N ARG A 52 -3.88 7.05 3.89
CA ARG A 52 -4.33 6.99 2.48
C ARG A 52 -3.48 7.85 1.57
N ILE A 53 -3.24 9.10 1.95
CA ILE A 53 -2.43 10.04 1.15
C ILE A 53 -0.98 9.55 1.06
N ALA A 54 -0.39 9.09 2.16
CA ALA A 54 0.99 8.59 2.17
C ALA A 54 1.18 7.38 1.24
N VAL A 55 0.26 6.41 1.28
CA VAL A 55 0.29 5.25 0.38
C VAL A 55 0.07 5.65 -1.08
N GLN A 56 -0.86 6.57 -1.35
CA GLN A 56 -1.09 7.09 -2.70
C GLN A 56 0.16 7.78 -3.28
N GLN A 57 0.84 8.57 -2.46
CA GLN A 57 2.07 9.27 -2.86
C GLN A 57 3.19 8.27 -3.17
N LEU A 58 3.42 7.27 -2.32
CA LEU A 58 4.43 6.23 -2.57
C LEU A 58 4.18 5.48 -3.88
N LEU A 59 2.92 5.15 -4.17
CA LEU A 59 2.54 4.51 -5.43
C LEU A 59 2.76 5.43 -6.63
N LEU A 60 2.37 6.70 -6.52
CA LEU A 60 2.53 7.67 -7.59
C LEU A 60 4.00 7.88 -7.93
N GLU A 61 4.85 8.16 -6.94
CA GLU A 61 6.29 8.35 -7.13
C GLU A 61 6.95 7.13 -7.79
N THR A 62 6.56 5.92 -7.36
CA THR A 62 7.07 4.67 -7.94
C THR A 62 6.66 4.54 -9.41
N LEU A 63 5.40 4.80 -9.74
CA LEU A 63 4.88 4.69 -11.11
C LEU A 63 5.42 5.79 -12.03
N GLU A 64 5.58 7.01 -11.53
CA GLU A 64 6.20 8.11 -12.28
C GLU A 64 7.67 7.80 -12.62
N GLY A 65 8.39 7.14 -11.71
CA GLY A 65 9.76 6.65 -11.94
C GLY A 65 9.89 5.68 -13.12
N LEU A 66 8.82 4.95 -13.47
CA LEU A 66 8.78 4.04 -14.62
C LEU A 66 8.66 4.76 -15.97
N LYS A 67 8.35 6.07 -15.97
CA LYS A 67 8.20 6.89 -17.18
C LYS A 67 7.22 6.29 -18.19
N LEU A 68 6.11 5.74 -17.71
CA LEU A 68 5.09 5.12 -18.54
C LEU A 68 4.52 6.13 -19.55
N GLN A 69 4.29 5.68 -20.78
CA GLN A 69 3.68 6.43 -21.86
C GLN A 69 2.56 5.61 -22.48
N TRP A 70 1.59 6.28 -23.09
CA TRP A 70 0.63 5.59 -23.94
C TRP A 70 1.38 4.99 -25.15
N PRO A 71 1.04 3.77 -25.59
CA PRO A 71 1.59 3.22 -26.82
C PRO A 71 1.17 4.11 -27.99
N VAL A 72 2.09 4.30 -28.94
CA VAL A 72 1.76 4.94 -30.21
C VAL A 72 0.93 3.95 -31.02
N PRO A 73 -0.29 4.29 -31.47
CA PRO A 73 -1.07 3.43 -32.34
C PRO A 73 -0.39 3.24 -33.69
N ASP A 74 -0.44 2.04 -34.26
CA ASP A 74 -0.06 1.77 -35.67
C ASP A 74 -1.14 2.24 -36.66
N LEU A 75 -1.96 3.21 -36.26
CA LEU A 75 -3.06 3.76 -37.04
C LEU A 75 -2.65 5.12 -37.57
N ASP A 76 -2.79 5.31 -38.89
CA ASP A 76 -2.75 6.65 -39.46
C ASP A 76 -4.08 7.33 -39.14
N VAL A 77 -4.08 8.08 -38.03
CA VAL A 77 -5.26 8.75 -37.48
C VAL A 77 -5.86 9.76 -38.46
N ASP A 78 -5.07 10.25 -39.43
CA ASP A 78 -5.57 11.16 -40.46
C ASP A 78 -6.25 10.41 -41.63
N MET A 79 -5.91 9.12 -41.87
CA MET A 79 -6.55 8.30 -42.92
C MET A 79 -7.85 7.63 -42.46
N GLU A 80 -8.02 7.30 -41.18
CA GLU A 80 -9.18 6.55 -40.67
C GLU A 80 -10.28 7.43 -40.04
N ARG A 81 -10.17 8.75 -40.16
CA ARG A 81 -11.14 9.71 -39.57
C ARG A 81 -12.32 10.05 -40.49
N ASP A 82 -12.21 9.74 -41.79
CA ASP A 82 -13.22 9.97 -42.83
C ASP A 82 -14.01 8.69 -43.16
#